data_AF-A0A3M1LQ26-F1
#
_entry.id   AF-A0A3M1LQ26-F1
#
_cell.length_a   1.000
_cell.length_b   1.000
_cell.length_c   1.000
_cell.angle_alpha   90.00
_cell.angle_beta   90.00
_cell.angle_gamma   90.00
#
_symmetry.space_group_name_H-M   'P 1'
#
loop_
_entity.id
_entity.type
_entity.pdbx_description
1 polymer ?
#
loop_
_entity_poly.entity_id
_entity_poly.type
_entity_poly.pdbx_seq_one_letter_code
_entity_poly.pdbx_strand_id
1 'polypeptide(L)' 'MAEIHAACFTDAPKPWSAAAFRDMLGAPGVFPVALPGGFALGRVAAGEAELLTLAVHPDFRRQGHGRRLLAG' A
#
# COMPACT_ATOMS: atom_id res chain seq x y z
N MET A 1 0.86 7.22 3.68
CA MET A 1 0.30 5.86 3.56
C MET A 1 -1.03 5.73 4.31
N ALA A 2 -1.08 5.95 5.63
CA ALA A 2 -2.32 5.82 6.40
C ALA A 2 -3.49 6.66 5.88
N GLU A 3 -3.26 7.93 5.54
CA GLU A 3 -4.30 8.82 4.98
C GLU A 3 -4.83 8.30 3.62
N ILE A 4 -3.93 7.94 2.70
CA ILE A 4 -4.31 7.37 1.40
C ILE A 4 -5.08 6.06 1.59
N HIS A 5 -4.68 5.21 2.54
CA HIS A 5 -5.39 3.98 2.86
C HIS A 5 -6.78 4.27 3.42
N ALA A 6 -6.92 5.21 4.34
CA ALA A 6 -8.22 5.62 4.87
C ALA A 6 -9.15 6.17 3.77
N ALA A 7 -8.62 6.92 2.81
CA ALA A 7 -9.38 7.41 1.65
C ALA A 7 -9.78 6.30 0.66
N CYS A 8 -9.16 5.11 0.73
CA CYS A 8 -9.45 3.98 -0.15
C CYS A 8 -10.36 2.93 0.48
N PHE A 9 -10.28 2.75 1.79
CA PHE A 9 -10.97 1.68 2.53
C PHE A 9 -11.96 2.31 3.53
N THR A 10 -13.10 2.79 3.02
CA THR A 10 -14.12 3.51 3.81
C THR A 10 -15.16 2.61 4.46
N ASP A 11 -15.49 1.48 3.83
CA ASP A 11 -16.59 0.61 4.27
C ASP A 11 -16.09 -0.59 5.08
N ALA A 12 -15.25 -1.43 4.48
CA ALA A 12 -14.52 -2.51 5.14
C ALA A 12 -13.40 -3.04 4.22
N PRO A 13 -12.31 -3.62 4.77
CA PRO A 13 -11.93 -3.66 6.18
C PRO A 13 -11.53 -2.28 6.73
N LYS A 14 -11.50 -2.14 8.07
CA LYS A 14 -11.05 -0.90 8.73
C LYS A 14 -9.67 -0.49 8.22
N PRO A 15 -9.45 0.79 7.87
CA PRO A 15 -8.16 1.23 7.38
C PRO A 15 -7.08 1.14 8.46
N TRP A 16 -5.86 0.82 8.03
CA TRP A 16 -4.72 0.75 8.93
C TRP A 16 -4.29 2.13 9.40
N SER A 17 -3.94 2.22 10.69
CA SER A 17 -3.41 3.42 11.29
C SER A 17 -1.95 3.64 10.89
N ALA A 18 -1.43 4.86 11.10
CA ALA A 18 -0.01 5.14 10.93
C ALA A 18 0.88 4.25 11.83
N ALA A 19 0.41 3.86 13.02
CA ALA A 19 1.12 2.93 13.88
C ALA A 19 1.20 1.52 13.26
N ALA A 20 0.08 0.99 12.76
CA ALA A 20 0.07 -0.30 12.09
C ALA A 20 1.01 -0.32 10.86
N PHE A 21 1.06 0.76 10.08
CA PHE A 21 2.05 0.89 9.00
C PHE A 21 3.49 0.86 9.50
N ARG A 22 3.82 1.57 10.59
CA ARG A 22 5.16 1.52 11.18
C ARG A 22 5.53 0.12 11.65
N ASP A 23 4.60 -0.57 12.31
CA ASP A 23 4.81 -1.93 12.81
C ASP A 23 5.05 -2.92 11.65
N MET A 24 4.22 -2.85 10.60
CA MET A 24 4.41 -3.66 9.39
C MET A 24 5.75 -3.37 8.71
N LEU A 25 6.13 -2.10 8.57
CA LEU A 25 7.40 -1.72 7.96
C LEU A 25 8.63 -2.12 8.81
N GLY A 26 8.45 -2.35 10.10
CA GLY A 26 9.47 -2.93 10.98
C GLY A 26 9.57 -4.45 10.88
N ALA A 27 8.60 -5.13 10.26
CA ALA A 27 8.60 -6.58 10.13
C ALA A 27 9.55 -7.04 8.99
N PRO A 28 10.22 -8.20 9.15
CA PRO A 28 11.13 -8.72 8.13
C PRO A 28 10.46 -8.88 6.77
N GLY A 29 11.16 -8.44 5.72
CA GLY A 29 10.75 -8.61 4.34
C GLY A 29 9.61 -7.71 3.88
N VAL A 30 9.06 -6.82 4.73
CA VAL A 30 8.03 -5.86 4.33
C VAL A 30 8.67 -4.62 3.72
N PHE A 31 8.17 -4.17 2.56
CA PHE A 31 8.70 -3.02 1.85
C PHE A 31 7.59 -2.22 1.15
N PRO A 32 7.71 -0.88 1.09
CA PRO A 32 6.78 -0.05 0.34
C PRO A 32 7.32 0.28 -1.06
N VAL A 33 6.40 0.46 -2.01
CA VAL A 33 6.63 1.19 -3.26
C VAL A 33 5.66 2.37 -3.28
N ALA A 34 6.14 3.59 -3.53
CA ALA A 34 5.33 4.80 -3.41
C ALA A 34 5.53 5.75 -4.59
N LEU A 35 4.46 6.46 -4.92
CA LEU A 35 4.44 7.59 -5.85
C LEU A 35 3.49 8.67 -5.31
N PRO A 36 3.49 9.90 -5.86
CA PRO A 36 2.52 10.92 -5.45
C PRO A 36 1.08 10.41 -5.57
N GLY A 37 0.35 10.37 -4.45
CA GLY A 37 -1.05 9.93 -4.41
C GLY A 37 -1.28 8.42 -4.40
N GLY A 38 -0.26 7.57 -4.26
CA GLY A 38 -0.47 6.13 -4.16
C GLY A 38 0.72 5.33 -3.62
N PHE A 39 0.44 4.13 -3.13
CA PHE A 39 1.46 3.20 -2.65
C PHE A 39 1.02 1.75 -2.80
N ALA A 40 1.99 0.85 -2.90
CA ALA A 40 1.86 -0.58 -2.68
C ALA A 40 2.70 -0.98 -1.45
N LEU A 41 2.21 -1.92 -0.66
CA LEU A 41 2.97 -2.53 0.43
C LEU A 41 3.12 -4.01 0.12
N GLY A 42 4.35 -4.48 -0.01
CA GLY A 42 4.68 -5.86 -0.30
C GLY A 42 5.41 -6.53 0.85
N ARG A 43 5.42 -7.87 0.85
CA ARG A 43 6.24 -8.69 1.74
C ARG A 43 6.93 -9.79 0.95
N VAL A 44 8.25 -9.93 1.10
CA VAL A 44 8.98 -11.11 0.60
C VAL A 44 9.10 -12.14 1.71
N ALA A 45 8.62 -13.35 1.47
CA ALA A 45 8.76 -14.48 2.37
C ALA A 45 8.85 -15.78 1.57
N ALA A 46 9.70 -16.72 1.99
CA ALA A 46 9.86 -18.04 1.36
C ALA A 46 10.10 -18.00 -0.17
N GLY A 47 10.79 -16.96 -0.67
CA GLY A 47 11.04 -16.79 -2.11
C GLY A 47 9.87 -16.22 -2.90
N GLU A 48 8.75 -15.90 -2.27
CA GLU A 48 7.58 -15.29 -2.88
C GLU A 48 7.40 -13.82 -2.43
N ALA A 49 6.82 -13.01 -3.31
CA ALA A 49 6.41 -11.65 -2.99
C ALA A 49 4.89 -11.58 -2.91
N GLU A 50 4.37 -11.26 -1.72
CA GLU A 50 2.95 -11.03 -1.46
C GLU A 50 2.63 -9.54 -1.50
N LEU A 51 1.54 -9.16 -2.18
CA LEU A 51 1.00 -7.81 -2.12
C LEU A 51 0.02 -7.69 -0.96
N LEU A 52 0.41 -6.98 0.11
CA LEU A 52 -0.41 -6.81 1.31
C LEU A 52 -1.53 -5.78 1.11
N THR A 53 -1.23 -4.66 0.45
CA THR A 53 -2.22 -3.66 0.05
C THR A 53 -1.73 -2.83 -1.13
N LEU A 54 -2.65 -2.34 -1.94
CA LEU A 54 -2.43 -1.36 -3.00
C LEU A 54 -3.49 -0.27 -2.87
N ALA A 55 -3.04 0.98 -2.71
CA ALA A 55 -3.94 2.10 -2.52
C ALA A 55 -3.54 3.27 -3.43
N VAL A 56 -4.51 3.80 -4.16
CA VAL A 56 -4.39 5.02 -4.95
C VAL A 56 -5.49 5.97 -4.51
N HIS A 57 -5.09 7.14 -4.02
CA HIS A 57 -6.00 8.19 -3.57
C HIS A 57 -7.05 8.48 -4.66
N PRO A 58 -8.33 8.69 -4.32
CA PRO A 58 -9.41 8.91 -5.28
C PRO A 58 -9.06 9.87 -6.43
N ASP A 59 -8.47 11.02 -6.11
CA ASP A 59 -8.10 12.07 -7.08
C ASP A 59 -7.01 11.65 -8.09
N PHE A 60 -6.28 10.57 -7.80
CA PHE A 60 -5.18 10.04 -8.63
C PHE A 60 -5.58 8.75 -9.36
N ARG A 61 -6.83 8.30 -9.23
CA ARG A 61 -7.30 7.06 -9.88
C ARG A 61 -7.45 7.25 -11.39
N ARG A 62 -7.46 6.11 -12.10
CA ARG A 62 -7.63 6.01 -13.56
C ARG A 62 -6.54 6.68 -14.41
N GLN A 63 -5.41 7.06 -13.81
CA GLN A 63 -4.24 7.67 -14.47
C GLN A 63 -3.03 6.72 -14.58
N GLY A 64 -3.24 5.41 -14.38
CA GLY A 64 -2.16 4.41 -14.47
C GLY A 64 -1.25 4.28 -13.23
N HIS A 65 -1.51 5.03 -12.15
CA HIS A 65 -0.72 4.95 -10.91
C HIS A 65 -0.61 3.55 -10.32
N GLY A 66 -1.73 2.82 -10.22
CA GLY A 66 -1.71 1.43 -9.73
C GLY A 66 -0.81 0.52 -10.56
N ARG A 67 -0.79 0.70 -11.89
CA ARG A 67 0.10 -0.05 -12.78
C ARG A 67 1.57 0.33 -12.54
N ARG A 68 1.87 1.62 -12.40
CA ARG A 68 3.24 2.11 -12.15
C ARG A 68 3.79 1.62 -10.80
N LEU A 69 2.93 1.51 -9.79
CA LEU A 69 3.30 0.94 -8.48
C LEU A 69 3.66 -0.55 -8.54
N LEU A 70 3.16 -1.28 -9.54
CA LEU A 70 3.38 -2.71 -9.72
C LEU A 70 4.34 -3.03 -10.89
N ALA A 71 4.88 -2.02 -11.56
CA ALA A 71 5.83 -2.20 -12.64
C ALA A 71 7.23 -2.40 -12.04
N GLY A 72 7.56 -3.65 -11.75
CA GLY A 72 8.91 -4.13 -11.47
C GLY A 72 9.54 -4.77 -12.70
#